data_AF-A0A2N7GHK0-F1
#
_entry.id   AF-A0A2N7GHK0-F1
#
_cell.length_a   1.000
_cell.length_b   1.000
_cell.length_c   1.000
_cell.angle_alpha   90.00
_cell.angle_beta   90.00
_cell.angle_gamma   90.00
#
_symmetry.space_group_name_H-M   'P 1'
#
loop_
_entity.id
_entity.type
_entity.pdbx_description
1 polymer ?
#
loop_
_entity_poly.entity_id
_entity_poly.type
_entity_poly.pdbx_seq_one_letter_code
_entity_poly.pdbx_strand_id
1 'polypeptide(L)'
;MVMHRGDVNSDLRVMANAPLQQDHREYAKNFDMNDSTTLPGSISSADRNIRGLYATENISFTDENADWLDVRGKLKGMFDFGNKVPQDLVDPTNDESYTTWETYVYNLNTGDVTYYNEGNASQVSLNMNDLPNITEPMCADIYTQAKTIGQVTFSVCE
;
A
#
# COMPACT_ATOMS: atom_id res chain seq x y z
N MET A 1 7.20 3.34 -25.90
CA MET A 1 6.32 3.39 -24.71
C MET A 1 5.49 2.11 -24.72
N VAL A 2 5.50 1.36 -23.62
CA VAL A 2 4.71 0.12 -23.47
C VAL A 2 3.56 0.42 -22.50
N MET A 3 2.33 0.03 -22.85
CA MET A 3 1.15 0.16 -21.99
C MET A 3 0.69 -1.25 -21.61
N HIS A 4 0.56 -1.50 -20.31
CA HIS A 4 -0.02 -2.73 -19.77
C HIS A 4 -1.47 -2.48 -19.38
N ARG A 5 -2.34 -3.48 -19.58
CA ARG A 5 -3.75 -3.45 -19.18
C ARG A 5 -4.07 -4.76 -18.46
N GLY A 6 -4.90 -4.66 -17.44
CA GLY A 6 -5.30 -5.79 -16.60
C GLY A 6 -6.36 -5.35 -15.60
N ASP A 7 -6.78 -6.28 -14.78
CA ASP A 7 -7.74 -6.09 -13.71
C ASP A 7 -7.13 -6.46 -12.35
N VAL A 8 -7.96 -6.51 -11.30
CA VAL A 8 -7.55 -6.89 -9.95
C VAL A 8 -7.09 -8.35 -9.82
N ASN A 9 -7.34 -9.20 -10.82
CA ASN A 9 -6.89 -10.60 -10.84
C ASN A 9 -5.54 -10.76 -11.55
N SER A 10 -5.15 -9.78 -12.37
CA SER A 10 -3.84 -9.77 -13.05
C SER A 10 -2.68 -9.49 -12.09
N ASP A 11 -1.45 -9.68 -12.58
CA ASP A 11 -0.23 -9.31 -11.85
C ASP A 11 -0.13 -7.79 -11.59
N LEU A 12 -0.84 -6.99 -12.39
CA LEU A 12 -0.87 -5.52 -12.27
C LEU A 12 -1.56 -5.03 -10.99
N ARG A 13 -2.18 -5.91 -10.19
CA ARG A 13 -2.66 -5.57 -8.84
C ARG A 13 -1.52 -5.23 -7.87
N VAL A 14 -0.28 -5.62 -8.20
CA VAL A 14 0.93 -5.28 -7.44
C VAL A 14 1.89 -4.53 -8.35
N MET A 15 2.26 -3.32 -7.93
CA MET A 15 3.28 -2.52 -8.59
C MET A 15 4.31 -2.08 -7.55
N ALA A 16 5.59 -2.17 -7.92
CA ALA A 16 6.70 -1.72 -7.11
C ALA A 16 7.52 -0.66 -7.88
N ASN A 17 8.71 -0.32 -7.39
CA ASN A 17 9.63 0.59 -8.06
C ASN A 17 10.33 -0.12 -9.25
N ALA A 18 11.43 0.45 -9.76
CA ALA A 18 12.28 -0.20 -10.77
C ALA A 18 12.61 -1.66 -10.39
N PRO A 19 12.74 -2.62 -11.32
CA PRO A 19 12.85 -2.45 -12.78
C PRO A 19 11.49 -2.29 -13.49
N LEU A 20 11.49 -2.41 -14.82
CA LEU A 20 10.26 -2.34 -15.62
C LEU A 20 9.39 -3.59 -15.41
N GLN A 21 8.09 -3.51 -15.72
CA GLN A 21 7.14 -4.60 -15.48
C GLN A 21 7.55 -5.92 -16.14
N GLN A 22 8.14 -5.90 -17.34
CA GLN A 22 8.60 -7.13 -17.99
C GLN A 22 9.73 -7.83 -17.23
N ASP A 23 10.57 -7.06 -16.52
CA ASP A 23 11.68 -7.58 -15.74
C ASP A 23 11.19 -8.14 -14.41
N HIS A 24 10.18 -7.49 -13.78
CA HIS A 24 9.44 -8.07 -12.66
C HIS A 24 8.78 -9.41 -13.04
N ARG A 25 8.16 -9.48 -14.22
CA ARG A 25 7.56 -10.73 -14.73
C ARG A 25 8.59 -11.82 -14.98
N GLU A 26 9.78 -11.48 -15.48
CA GLU A 26 10.85 -12.44 -15.65
C GLU A 26 11.37 -12.94 -14.30
N TYR A 27 11.54 -12.03 -13.33
CA TYR A 27 11.94 -12.35 -11.97
C TYR A 27 10.95 -13.29 -11.28
N ALA A 28 9.65 -13.00 -11.40
CA ALA A 28 8.56 -13.76 -10.79
C ALA A 28 8.51 -15.23 -11.22
N LYS A 29 8.99 -15.58 -12.43
CA LYS A 29 9.03 -16.96 -12.93
C LYS A 29 9.92 -17.90 -12.10
N ASN A 30 10.80 -17.35 -11.26
CA ASN A 30 11.71 -18.13 -10.44
C ASN A 30 11.11 -18.59 -9.10
N PHE A 31 9.87 -18.19 -8.79
CA PHE A 31 9.24 -18.42 -7.49
C PHE A 31 7.93 -19.20 -7.65
N ASP A 32 7.67 -20.11 -6.72
CA ASP A 32 6.38 -20.79 -6.61
C ASP A 32 5.44 -19.98 -5.71
N MET A 33 4.34 -19.46 -6.27
CA MET A 33 3.37 -18.65 -5.52
C MET A 33 2.57 -19.46 -4.48
N ASN A 34 2.77 -20.77 -4.41
CA ASN A 34 2.18 -21.63 -3.39
C ASN A 34 3.16 -21.99 -2.26
N ASP A 35 4.44 -21.61 -2.36
CA ASP A 35 5.47 -21.92 -1.37
C ASP A 35 6.16 -20.66 -0.84
N SER A 36 5.67 -20.16 0.30
CA SER A 36 6.25 -19.00 0.97
C SER A 36 7.70 -19.19 1.40
N THR A 37 8.18 -20.43 1.56
CA THR A 37 9.54 -20.69 2.07
C THR A 37 10.62 -20.32 1.06
N THR A 38 10.25 -20.12 -0.20
CA THR A 38 11.15 -19.70 -1.28
C THR A 38 11.16 -18.19 -1.52
N LEU A 39 10.29 -17.44 -0.84
CA LEU A 39 10.18 -16.00 -1.08
C LEU A 39 11.38 -15.23 -0.52
N PRO A 40 11.88 -14.24 -1.26
CA PRO A 40 13.06 -13.49 -0.85
C PRO A 40 12.71 -12.45 0.22
N GLY A 41 13.58 -12.33 1.22
CA GLY A 41 13.38 -11.48 2.39
C GLY A 41 13.97 -10.07 2.29
N SER A 42 14.51 -9.65 1.15
CA SER A 42 15.12 -8.33 1.02
C SER A 42 14.09 -7.23 0.77
N ILE A 43 14.53 -5.98 0.86
CA ILE A 43 13.70 -4.79 0.59
C ILE A 43 13.72 -4.37 -0.87
N SER A 44 14.45 -5.11 -1.72
CA SER A 44 14.52 -4.82 -3.14
C SER A 44 13.13 -4.74 -3.75
N SER A 45 13.00 -3.90 -4.76
CA SER A 45 11.72 -3.70 -5.44
C SER A 45 11.15 -4.99 -6.04
N ALA A 46 12.01 -5.82 -6.62
CA ALA A 46 11.63 -7.12 -7.18
C ALA A 46 11.12 -8.08 -6.09
N ASP A 47 11.77 -8.09 -4.92
CA ASP A 47 11.38 -8.93 -3.78
C ASP A 47 10.05 -8.49 -3.16
N ARG A 48 9.82 -7.17 -3.10
CA ARG A 48 8.53 -6.62 -2.66
C ARG A 48 7.42 -6.94 -3.65
N ASN A 49 7.69 -6.85 -4.95
CA ASN A 49 6.72 -7.21 -5.98
C ASN A 49 6.29 -8.68 -5.82
N ILE A 50 7.24 -9.61 -5.68
CA ILE A 50 6.91 -11.04 -5.57
C ILE A 50 6.21 -11.39 -4.25
N ARG A 51 6.64 -10.82 -3.12
CA ARG A 51 5.96 -11.01 -1.83
C ARG A 51 4.55 -10.40 -1.84
N GLY A 52 4.35 -9.27 -2.50
CA GLY A 52 3.04 -8.66 -2.71
C GLY A 52 2.12 -9.54 -3.56
N LEU A 53 2.63 -10.12 -4.65
CA LEU A 53 1.88 -11.03 -5.51
C LEU A 53 1.46 -12.28 -4.74
N TYR A 54 2.40 -12.89 -4.01
CA TYR A 54 2.12 -14.02 -3.13
C TYR A 54 1.03 -13.69 -2.10
N ALA A 55 1.16 -12.57 -1.38
CA ALA A 55 0.23 -12.19 -0.33
C ALA A 55 -1.18 -11.98 -0.87
N THR A 56 -1.31 -11.28 -2.00
CA THR A 56 -2.61 -11.02 -2.65
C THR A 56 -3.24 -12.28 -3.25
N GLU A 57 -2.46 -13.28 -3.63
CA GLU A 57 -2.96 -14.55 -4.17
C GLU A 57 -3.43 -15.52 -3.08
N ASN A 58 -2.79 -15.47 -1.91
CA ASN A 58 -3.03 -16.43 -0.82
C ASN A 58 -3.91 -15.90 0.32
N ILE A 59 -4.31 -14.62 0.29
CA ILE A 59 -5.21 -14.02 1.29
C ILE A 59 -6.63 -13.94 0.73
N SER A 60 -7.56 -14.64 1.38
CA SER A 60 -8.99 -14.62 1.02
C SER A 60 -9.71 -13.38 1.57
N PHE A 61 -10.59 -12.76 0.78
CA PHE A 61 -11.49 -11.68 1.21
C PHE A 61 -12.98 -12.09 1.15
N THR A 62 -13.29 -13.38 1.31
CA THR A 62 -14.65 -13.93 1.09
C THR A 62 -15.56 -13.92 2.31
N ASP A 63 -15.15 -13.30 3.43
CA ASP A 63 -16.03 -13.21 4.60
C ASP A 63 -17.14 -12.18 4.35
N GLU A 64 -18.35 -12.65 4.11
CA GLU A 64 -19.53 -11.82 3.83
C GLU A 64 -19.98 -10.98 5.04
N ASN A 65 -19.51 -11.32 6.25
CA ASN A 65 -19.84 -10.56 7.47
C ASN A 65 -18.76 -9.53 7.83
N ALA A 66 -17.63 -9.50 7.12
CA ALA A 66 -16.55 -8.58 7.41
C ALA A 66 -17.00 -7.13 7.16
N ASP A 67 -16.85 -6.30 8.18
CA ASP A 67 -17.07 -4.86 8.01
C ASP A 67 -15.85 -4.19 7.36
N TRP A 68 -15.95 -2.89 7.08
CA TRP A 68 -14.84 -2.17 6.45
C TRP A 68 -13.58 -2.14 7.34
N LEU A 69 -13.72 -2.09 8.66
CA LEU A 69 -12.57 -2.07 9.57
C LEU A 69 -11.82 -3.41 9.52
N ASP A 70 -12.55 -4.51 9.44
CA ASP A 70 -12.00 -5.86 9.28
C ASP A 70 -11.23 -6.00 7.95
N VAL A 71 -11.88 -5.62 6.85
CA VAL A 71 -11.29 -5.66 5.50
C VAL A 71 -10.05 -4.76 5.43
N ARG A 72 -10.14 -3.54 5.97
CA ARG A 72 -9.02 -2.59 6.01
C ARG A 72 -7.84 -3.14 6.80
N GLY A 73 -8.09 -3.71 7.99
CA GLY A 73 -7.05 -4.32 8.82
C GLY A 73 -6.34 -5.45 8.06
N LYS A 74 -7.12 -6.28 7.37
CA LYS A 74 -6.60 -7.37 6.53
C LYS A 74 -5.78 -6.87 5.33
N LEU A 75 -6.25 -5.84 4.63
CA LEU A 75 -5.51 -5.18 3.54
C LEU A 75 -4.18 -4.61 4.02
N LYS A 76 -4.17 -3.93 5.19
CA LYS A 76 -2.93 -3.42 5.77
C LYS A 76 -1.96 -4.55 6.13
N GLY A 77 -2.43 -5.62 6.78
CA GLY A 77 -1.59 -6.77 7.10
C GLY A 77 -0.97 -7.43 5.86
N MET A 78 -1.77 -7.59 4.79
CA MET A 78 -1.31 -8.08 3.49
C MET A 78 -0.22 -7.18 2.89
N PHE A 79 -0.46 -5.87 2.85
CA PHE A 79 0.50 -4.91 2.33
C PHE A 79 1.78 -4.87 3.17
N ASP A 80 1.65 -4.85 4.49
CA ASP A 80 2.79 -4.77 5.41
C ASP A 80 3.70 -6.00 5.27
N PHE A 81 3.13 -7.20 5.10
CA PHE A 81 3.92 -8.40 4.80
C PHE A 81 4.64 -8.31 3.44
N GLY A 82 3.92 -7.86 2.39
CA GLY A 82 4.40 -7.90 1.02
C GLY A 82 5.39 -6.78 0.67
N ASN A 83 5.19 -5.58 1.21
CA ASN A 83 5.72 -4.36 0.61
C ASN A 83 6.31 -3.37 1.61
N LYS A 84 5.97 -3.45 2.90
CA LYS A 84 6.51 -2.51 3.89
C LYS A 84 8.01 -2.70 4.05
N VAL A 85 8.72 -1.57 4.08
CA VAL A 85 10.15 -1.48 4.33
C VAL A 85 10.35 -0.89 5.72
N PRO A 86 10.89 -1.66 6.66
CA PRO A 86 11.26 -1.17 7.99
C PRO A 86 12.26 0.00 7.92
N GLN A 87 12.23 0.84 8.95
CA GLN A 87 13.26 1.86 9.15
C GLN A 87 14.64 1.19 9.28
N ASP A 88 15.66 1.88 8.76
CA ASP A 88 17.08 1.52 8.85
C ASP A 88 17.50 0.24 8.12
N LEU A 89 16.57 -0.46 7.45
CA LEU A 89 16.90 -1.61 6.64
C LEU A 89 17.54 -1.14 5.33
N VAL A 90 18.67 -1.75 4.97
CA VAL A 90 19.46 -1.44 3.77
C VAL A 90 19.24 -2.52 2.72
N ASP A 91 19.04 -2.10 1.48
CA ASP A 91 18.88 -2.99 0.34
C ASP A 91 20.25 -3.56 -0.06
N PRO A 92 20.42 -4.89 -0.03
CA PRO A 92 21.71 -5.51 -0.36
C PRO A 92 22.12 -5.34 -1.84
N THR A 93 21.22 -4.87 -2.70
CA THR A 93 21.47 -4.75 -4.15
C THR A 93 21.99 -3.36 -4.56
N ASN A 94 21.78 -2.33 -3.74
CA ASN A 94 22.20 -0.95 -4.04
C ASN A 94 22.78 -0.17 -2.86
N ASP A 95 22.84 -0.75 -1.65
CA ASP A 95 23.36 -0.13 -0.42
C ASP A 95 22.57 1.11 0.04
N GLU A 96 21.30 1.22 -0.34
CA GLU A 96 20.39 2.29 0.06
C GLU A 96 19.25 1.79 0.96
N SER A 97 18.73 2.67 1.82
CA SER A 97 17.49 2.41 2.56
C SER A 97 16.28 2.99 1.81
N TYR A 98 15.12 2.35 1.98
CA TYR A 98 13.87 2.79 1.35
C TYR A 98 12.68 2.71 2.31
N THR A 99 12.85 3.24 3.52
CA THR A 99 11.86 3.28 4.60
C THR A 99 10.45 3.64 4.11
N THR A 100 9.47 2.81 4.47
CA THR A 100 8.06 3.18 4.35
C THR A 100 7.71 4.17 5.46
N TRP A 101 7.42 5.42 5.09
CA TRP A 101 7.02 6.47 6.04
C TRP A 101 5.52 6.54 6.23
N GLU A 102 4.76 6.29 5.16
CA GLU A 102 3.33 6.52 5.10
C GLU A 102 2.66 5.45 4.24
N THR A 103 1.47 5.04 4.63
CA THR A 103 0.62 4.12 3.84
C THR A 103 -0.80 4.64 3.78
N TYR A 104 -1.50 4.27 2.71
CA TYR A 104 -2.88 4.66 2.46
C TYR A 104 -3.69 3.41 2.09
N VAL A 105 -4.90 3.30 2.64
CA VAL A 105 -5.89 2.30 2.24
C VAL A 105 -7.12 3.02 1.73
N TYR A 106 -7.59 2.62 0.55
CA TYR A 106 -8.73 3.23 -0.12
C TYR A 106 -9.85 2.22 -0.28
N ASN A 107 -11.08 2.62 0.05
CA ASN A 107 -12.28 1.96 -0.44
C ASN A 107 -12.83 2.77 -1.62
N LEU A 108 -12.56 2.29 -2.83
CA LEU A 108 -12.97 3.00 -4.05
C LEU A 108 -14.50 2.99 -4.27
N ASN A 109 -15.25 2.13 -3.57
CA ASN A 109 -16.71 2.06 -3.67
C ASN A 109 -17.42 3.05 -2.73
N THR A 110 -16.88 3.25 -1.53
CA THR A 110 -17.49 4.11 -0.50
C THR A 110 -16.81 5.47 -0.35
N GLY A 111 -15.64 5.66 -0.96
CA GLY A 111 -14.84 6.87 -0.83
C GLY A 111 -14.03 6.95 0.47
N ASP A 112 -13.97 5.89 1.27
CA ASP A 112 -13.15 5.88 2.49
C ASP A 112 -11.66 5.91 2.15
N VAL A 113 -10.92 6.74 2.87
CA VAL A 113 -9.46 6.81 2.81
C VAL A 113 -8.92 6.75 4.24
N THR A 114 -8.02 5.82 4.50
CA THR A 114 -7.27 5.76 5.76
C THR A 114 -5.80 6.01 5.49
N TYR A 115 -5.26 7.03 6.14
CA TYR A 115 -3.84 7.31 6.24
C TYR A 115 -3.26 6.63 7.49
N TYR A 116 -2.06 6.08 7.36
CA TYR A 116 -1.27 5.56 8.48
C TYR A 116 0.18 6.00 8.37
N ASN A 117 0.71 6.57 9.46
CA ASN A 117 2.10 6.99 9.57
C ASN A 117 2.95 5.91 10.25
N GLU A 118 3.95 5.39 9.54
CA GLU A 118 4.84 4.33 10.04
C GLU A 118 5.90 4.85 11.01
N GLY A 119 6.20 6.15 10.99
CA GLY A 119 7.18 6.77 11.89
C GLY A 119 6.67 6.99 13.32
N ASN A 120 5.36 7.11 13.51
CA ASN A 120 4.78 7.43 14.82
C ASN A 120 3.49 6.65 15.15
N ALA A 121 3.10 5.70 14.31
CA ALA A 121 1.91 4.86 14.44
C ALA A 121 0.57 5.62 14.51
N SER A 122 0.55 6.90 14.13
CA SER A 122 -0.70 7.66 14.05
C SER A 122 -1.47 7.30 12.78
N GLN A 123 -2.79 7.44 12.86
CA GLN A 123 -3.68 7.20 11.74
C GLN A 123 -4.80 8.23 11.72
N VAL A 124 -5.33 8.51 10.54
CA VAL A 124 -6.54 9.31 10.37
C VAL A 124 -7.32 8.78 9.19
N SER A 125 -8.65 8.84 9.27
CA SER A 125 -9.53 8.46 8.16
C SER A 125 -10.41 9.63 7.77
N LEU A 126 -10.76 9.68 6.48
CA LEU A 126 -11.75 10.59 5.92
C LEU A 126 -12.60 9.82 4.90
N ASN A 127 -13.80 10.31 4.63
CA ASN A 127 -14.60 9.86 3.50
C ASN A 127 -14.65 10.97 2.45
N MET A 128 -14.35 10.64 1.19
CA MET A 128 -14.36 11.62 0.10
C MET A 128 -15.74 12.25 -0.13
N ASN A 129 -16.83 11.56 0.25
CA ASN A 129 -18.18 12.09 0.15
C ASN A 129 -18.51 13.11 1.25
N ASP A 130 -17.73 13.15 2.33
CA ASP A 130 -17.88 14.13 3.42
C ASP A 130 -17.10 15.43 3.14
N LEU A 131 -16.35 15.48 2.04
CA LEU A 131 -15.67 16.70 1.65
C LEU A 131 -16.71 17.78 1.34
N PRO A 132 -16.52 19.02 1.84
CA PRO A 132 -17.45 20.10 1.57
C PRO A 132 -17.59 20.34 0.07
N ASN A 133 -18.58 21.13 -0.35
CA ASN A 133 -18.58 21.69 -1.70
C ASN A 133 -17.38 22.64 -1.84
N ILE A 134 -16.22 22.07 -2.12
CA ILE A 134 -14.95 22.75 -2.24
C ILE A 134 -14.98 23.54 -3.55
N THR A 135 -15.05 24.87 -3.43
CA THR A 135 -15.04 25.79 -4.58
C THR A 135 -13.65 26.39 -4.85
N GLU A 136 -12.69 26.16 -3.96
CA GLU A 136 -11.30 26.62 -4.04
C GLU A 136 -10.35 25.53 -3.51
N PRO A 137 -9.07 25.47 -3.91
CA PRO A 137 -8.16 24.42 -3.43
C PRO A 137 -8.03 24.39 -1.89
N MET A 138 -8.27 23.21 -1.32
CA MET A 138 -8.17 22.96 0.13
C MET A 138 -7.03 22.00 0.45
N CYS A 139 -6.35 22.26 1.56
CA CYS A 139 -5.21 21.51 2.05
C CYS A 139 -5.48 21.00 3.48
N ALA A 140 -4.83 19.89 3.82
CA ALA A 140 -4.84 19.34 5.17
C ALA A 140 -3.45 18.77 5.49
N ASP A 141 -2.90 19.12 6.65
CA ASP A 141 -1.70 18.49 7.20
C ASP A 141 -2.09 17.19 7.91
N ILE A 142 -2.35 16.15 7.13
CA ILE A 142 -2.79 14.84 7.65
C ILE A 142 -1.73 14.17 8.54
N TYR A 143 -0.44 14.49 8.33
CA TYR A 143 0.66 14.00 9.17
C TYR A 143 0.50 14.50 10.60
N THR A 144 0.37 15.82 10.79
CA THR A 144 0.22 16.42 12.12
C THR A 144 -1.14 16.12 12.72
N GLN A 145 -2.20 16.18 11.91
CA GLN A 145 -3.57 15.95 12.37
C GLN A 145 -3.81 14.52 12.86
N ALA A 146 -3.25 13.51 12.18
CA ALA A 146 -3.28 12.12 12.66
C ALA A 146 -2.63 11.97 14.05
N LYS A 147 -1.50 12.65 14.27
CA LYS A 147 -0.74 12.56 15.53
C LYS A 147 -1.42 13.27 16.71
N THR A 148 -2.21 14.31 16.44
CA THR A 148 -2.66 15.26 17.48
C THR A 148 -4.17 15.34 17.68
N ILE A 149 -4.96 15.21 16.61
CA ILE A 149 -6.41 15.45 16.63
C ILE A 149 -7.19 14.16 16.32
N GLY A 150 -6.63 13.30 15.47
CA GLY A 150 -7.28 12.04 15.05
C GLY A 150 -8.43 12.22 14.05
N GLN A 151 -8.56 13.41 13.45
CA GLN A 151 -9.54 13.72 12.40
C GLN A 151 -8.94 14.69 11.38
N VAL A 152 -9.45 14.65 10.14
CA VAL A 152 -8.99 15.55 9.08
C VAL A 152 -9.78 16.86 9.12
N THR A 153 -9.06 17.98 9.12
CA THR A 153 -9.62 19.32 8.96
C THR A 153 -8.96 20.02 7.78
N PHE A 154 -9.79 20.59 6.90
CA PHE A 154 -9.34 21.29 5.71
C PHE A 154 -9.29 22.80 5.92
N SER A 155 -8.27 23.44 5.35
CA SER A 155 -8.16 24.90 5.20
C SER A 155 -7.88 25.24 3.74
N VAL A 156 -8.06 26.50 3.34
CA VAL A 156 -7.60 26.96 2.03
C VAL A 156 -6.09 26.71 1.94
N CYS A 157 -5.63 26.19 0.80
CA CYS A 157 -4.19 26.02 0.55
C CYS A 157 -3.48 27.37 0.52
N GLU A 158 -2.31 27.46 1.14
CA GLU A 158 -1.40 28.62 1.02
C GLU A 158 -0.61 28.60 -0.29
#